data_AF-A0A2D8S4M6-F1
#
_entry.id   AF-A0A2D8S4M6-F1
#
_cell.length_a   1.000
_cell.length_b   1.000
_cell.length_c   1.000
_cell.angle_alpha   90.00
_cell.angle_beta   90.00
_cell.angle_gamma   90.00
#
_symmetry.space_group_name_H-M   'P 1'
#
loop_
_entity.id
_entity.type
_entity.pdbx_description
1 polymer ?
#
loop_
_entity_poly.entity_id
_entity_poly.type
_entity_poly.pdbx_seq_one_letter_code
_entity_poly.pdbx_strand_id
1 'polypeptide(L)'
;MSKNDRSAYLLELVLFDIAYIISNCDYAYSSDERKYLKIILEKYDDDDKELLMLRTQFLDGVLSKGIDEVKKFIRSISRSLKNKIDDDLKDAYLELFREVIMLDKEIHENELLLYKILCDEWERESGI
;
A
#
# COMPACT_ATOMS: atom_id res chain seq x y z
N MET A 1 6.30 -9.44 22.61
CA MET A 1 5.57 -9.81 21.39
C MET A 1 5.79 -11.28 21.08
N SER A 2 4.70 -12.05 20.95
CA SER A 2 4.74 -13.41 20.44
C SER A 2 5.17 -13.43 18.96
N LYS A 3 5.56 -14.59 18.42
CA LYS A 3 5.86 -14.72 16.98
C LYS A 3 4.67 -14.33 16.10
N ASN A 4 3.44 -14.55 16.57
CA ASN A 4 2.24 -14.20 15.84
C ASN A 4 2.03 -12.68 15.81
N ASP A 5 2.27 -11.99 16.92
CA ASP A 5 2.16 -10.53 17.01
C ASP A 5 3.17 -9.85 16.07
N ARG A 6 4.37 -10.43 15.94
CA ARG A 6 5.41 -9.92 15.04
C ARG A 6 5.05 -10.11 13.57
N SER A 7 4.50 -11.27 13.21
CA SER A 7 4.06 -11.54 11.83
C SER A 7 2.89 -10.65 11.43
N ALA A 8 1.92 -10.44 12.33
CA ALA A 8 0.79 -9.54 12.11
C ALA A 8 1.26 -8.09 11.91
N TYR A 9 2.15 -7.61 12.79
CA TYR A 9 2.73 -6.27 12.66
C TYR A 9 3.48 -6.08 11.34
N LEU A 10 4.29 -7.05 10.91
CA LEU A 10 4.96 -6.99 9.62
C LEU A 10 3.98 -6.96 8.44
N LEU A 11 2.84 -7.65 8.57
CA LEU A 11 1.79 -7.66 7.56
C LEU A 11 1.11 -6.29 7.44
N GLU A 12 0.73 -5.70 8.57
CA GLU A 12 0.17 -4.34 8.64
C GLU A 12 1.13 -3.32 8.04
N LEU A 13 2.42 -3.46 8.36
CA LEU A 13 3.48 -2.65 7.79
C LEU A 13 3.54 -2.80 6.25
N VAL A 14 3.49 -4.00 5.68
CA VAL A 14 3.53 -4.14 4.21
C VAL A 14 2.24 -3.64 3.56
N LEU A 15 1.09 -3.82 4.22
CA LEU A 15 -0.18 -3.26 3.78
C LEU A 15 -0.11 -1.73 3.68
N PHE A 16 0.46 -1.08 4.70
CA PHE A 16 0.70 0.35 4.72
C PHE A 16 1.57 0.80 3.53
N ASP A 17 2.66 0.07 3.24
CA ASP A 17 3.54 0.41 2.12
C ASP A 17 2.79 0.39 0.78
N ILE A 18 1.95 -0.63 0.55
CA ILE A 18 1.16 -0.75 -0.67
C ILE A 18 0.14 0.39 -0.77
N ALA A 19 -0.63 0.64 0.31
CA ALA A 19 -1.65 1.69 0.33
C ALA A 19 -1.04 3.07 0.07
N TYR A 20 0.07 3.39 0.75
CA TYR A 20 0.76 4.66 0.61
C TYR A 20 1.25 4.88 -0.82
N ILE A 21 1.90 3.86 -1.42
CA ILE A 21 2.40 3.95 -2.78
C ILE A 21 1.27 4.12 -3.78
N ILE A 22 0.16 3.36 -3.65
CA ILE A 22 -0.99 3.48 -4.56
C ILE A 22 -1.53 4.90 -4.52
N SER A 23 -1.82 5.43 -3.32
CA SER A 23 -2.36 6.78 -3.20
C SER A 23 -1.45 7.85 -3.82
N ASN A 24 -0.13 7.72 -3.69
CA ASN A 24 0.80 8.79 -4.08
C ASN A 24 1.46 8.55 -5.47
N CYS A 25 1.03 7.55 -6.24
CA CYS A 25 1.67 7.20 -7.52
C CYS A 25 1.16 7.98 -8.74
N ASP A 26 0.13 8.80 -8.57
CA ASP A 26 -0.39 9.71 -9.61
C ASP A 26 0.54 10.92 -9.84
N TYR A 27 1.50 11.14 -8.93
CA TYR A 27 2.41 12.29 -8.87
C TYR A 27 1.69 13.65 -8.78
N ALA A 28 0.40 13.64 -8.50
CA ALA A 28 -0.44 14.82 -8.43
C ALA A 28 -0.71 15.23 -6.99
N TYR A 29 0.21 14.97 -6.05
CA TYR A 29 0.25 15.43 -4.65
C TYR A 29 -1.06 16.11 -4.20
N SER A 30 -2.11 15.32 -3.99
CA SER A 30 -3.37 15.90 -3.51
C SER A 30 -3.19 16.27 -2.04
N SER A 31 -3.78 17.39 -1.62
CA SER A 31 -3.78 17.78 -0.21
C SER A 31 -4.57 16.80 0.69
N ASP A 32 -5.36 15.92 0.09
CA ASP A 32 -6.28 15.02 0.78
C ASP A 32 -5.62 13.69 1.20
N GLU A 33 -4.65 13.15 0.45
CA GLU A 33 -3.92 11.93 0.83
C GLU A 33 -3.07 12.11 2.10
N ARG A 34 -2.45 13.28 2.29
CA ARG A 34 -1.74 13.62 3.53
C ARG A 34 -2.65 13.61 4.76
N LYS A 35 -3.94 13.86 4.58
CA LYS A 35 -4.94 13.82 5.64
C LYS A 35 -5.20 12.39 6.08
N TYR A 36 -5.25 11.44 5.14
CA TYR A 36 -5.39 10.01 5.44
C TYR A 36 -4.17 9.46 6.19
N LEU A 37 -2.96 9.79 5.73
CA LEU A 37 -1.73 9.42 6.45
C LEU A 37 -1.74 9.96 7.89
N LYS A 38 -2.13 11.23 8.08
CA LYS A 38 -2.19 11.84 9.40
C LYS A 38 -3.18 11.13 10.33
N ILE A 39 -4.36 10.75 9.82
CA ILE A 39 -5.37 9.99 10.57
C ILE A 39 -4.84 8.60 10.96
N ILE A 40 -4.08 7.95 10.08
CA ILE A 40 -3.44 6.66 10.37
C ILE A 40 -2.40 6.84 11.48
N LEU A 41 -1.50 7.82 11.35
CA LEU A 41 -0.45 8.11 12.32
C LEU A 41 -0.98 8.47 13.72
N GLU A 42 -2.15 9.10 13.81
CA GLU A 42 -2.79 9.44 15.09
C GLU A 42 -3.25 8.21 15.89
N LYS A 43 -3.38 7.02 15.27
CA LYS A 43 -3.76 5.77 15.94
C LYS A 43 -2.60 5.02 16.58
N TYR A 44 -1.37 5.39 16.25
CA TYR A 44 -0.15 4.72 16.71
C TYR A 44 0.48 5.45 17.90
N ASP A 45 1.30 4.74 18.68
CA ASP A 45 2.14 5.37 19.70
C ASP A 45 3.31 6.12 19.06
N ASP A 46 4.10 6.84 19.88
CA ASP A 46 5.14 7.72 19.36
C ASP A 46 6.32 6.96 18.71
N ASP A 47 6.61 5.75 19.18
CA ASP A 47 7.65 4.89 18.59
C ASP A 47 7.20 4.35 17.22
N ASP A 48 5.96 3.90 17.11
CA ASP A 48 5.36 3.45 15.85
C ASP A 48 5.21 4.61 14.85
N LYS A 49 4.91 5.84 15.32
CA LYS A 49 4.91 7.04 14.45
C LYS A 49 6.28 7.32 13.85
N GLU A 50 7.34 7.25 14.65
CA GLU A 50 8.71 7.46 14.15
C GLU A 50 9.06 6.42 13.09
N LEU A 51 8.71 5.15 13.33
CA LEU A 51 8.91 4.08 12.35
C LEU A 51 8.13 4.35 11.06
N LEU A 52 6.84 4.72 11.16
CA LEU A 52 6.01 5.01 10.00
C LEU A 52 6.53 6.23 9.22
N MET A 53 7.06 7.26 9.89
CA MET A 53 7.71 8.39 9.23
C MET A 53 8.97 8.00 8.46
N LEU A 54 9.83 7.16 9.04
CA LEU A 54 10.99 6.62 8.32
C LEU A 54 10.56 5.78 7.11
N ARG A 55 9.46 5.03 7.28
CA ARG A 55 8.86 4.24 6.21
C ARG A 55 8.38 5.11 5.07
N THR A 56 7.62 6.18 5.34
CA THR A 56 7.13 7.10 4.31
C THR A 56 8.28 7.78 3.57
N GLN A 57 9.35 8.18 4.28
CA GLN A 57 10.55 8.75 3.63
C GLN A 57 11.20 7.75 2.64
N PHE A 58 11.28 6.47 3.02
CA PHE A 58 11.76 5.43 2.11
C PHE A 58 10.85 5.29 0.88
N LEU A 59 9.53 5.26 1.08
CA LEU A 59 8.54 5.13 0.01
C LEU A 59 8.53 6.35 -0.93
N ASP A 60 8.68 7.56 -0.40
CA ASP A 60 8.87 8.78 -1.19
C ASP A 60 10.09 8.66 -2.11
N GLY A 61 11.17 8.05 -1.62
CA GLY A 61 12.37 7.74 -2.40
C GLY A 61 12.15 6.65 -3.47
N VAL A 62 11.14 5.78 -3.32
CA VAL A 62 10.70 4.86 -4.38
C VAL A 62 9.88 5.61 -5.42
N LEU A 63 8.89 6.40 -4.98
CA LEU A 63 8.03 7.21 -5.83
C LEU A 63 8.84 8.15 -6.71
N SER A 64 9.83 8.85 -6.14
CA SER A 64 10.67 9.82 -6.85
C SER A 64 11.49 9.24 -8.02
N LYS A 65 11.61 7.90 -8.12
CA LYS A 65 12.33 7.22 -9.20
C LYS A 65 11.45 6.95 -10.43
N GLY A 66 10.15 7.28 -10.36
CA GLY A 66 9.21 7.12 -11.46
C GLY A 66 8.51 5.75 -11.49
N ILE A 67 7.45 5.68 -12.31
CA ILE A 67 6.48 4.57 -12.29
C ILE A 67 7.09 3.19 -12.54
N ASP A 68 8.19 3.11 -13.31
CA ASP A 68 8.86 1.83 -13.57
C ASP A 68 9.48 1.20 -12.32
N GLU A 69 10.09 2.01 -11.45
CA GLU A 69 10.63 1.53 -10.18
C GLU A 69 9.52 1.23 -9.18
N VAL A 70 8.44 2.03 -9.19
CA VAL A 70 7.25 1.78 -8.36
C VAL A 70 6.62 0.42 -8.70
N LYS A 71 6.44 0.10 -9.99
CA LYS A 71 5.92 -1.20 -10.44
C LYS A 71 6.79 -2.36 -9.97
N LYS A 72 8.12 -2.22 -10.06
CA LYS A 72 9.07 -3.25 -9.58
C LYS A 72 8.94 -3.45 -8.08
N PHE A 73 8.82 -2.36 -7.32
CA PHE A 73 8.63 -2.41 -5.88
C PHE A 73 7.33 -3.12 -5.49
N ILE A 74 6.19 -2.69 -6.03
CA ILE A 74 4.86 -3.31 -5.77
C ILE A 74 4.87 -4.79 -6.12
N ARG A 75 5.41 -5.16 -7.28
CA ARG A 75 5.53 -6.57 -7.69
C ARG A 75 6.37 -7.38 -6.70
N SER A 76 7.49 -6.83 -6.24
CA SER A 76 8.39 -7.50 -5.30
C SER A 76 7.69 -7.79 -3.96
N ILE A 77 7.06 -6.77 -3.38
CA ILE A 77 6.38 -6.92 -2.08
C ILE A 77 5.15 -7.83 -2.20
N SER A 78 4.38 -7.69 -3.28
CA SER A 78 3.21 -8.55 -3.57
C SER A 78 3.59 -10.03 -3.64
N ARG A 79 4.64 -10.37 -4.40
CA ARG A 79 5.17 -11.75 -4.46
C ARG A 79 5.63 -12.27 -3.11
N SER A 80 6.25 -11.40 -2.31
CA SER A 80 6.70 -11.78 -0.97
C SER A 80 5.55 -12.11 -0.01
N LEU A 81 4.36 -11.56 -0.27
CA LEU A 81 3.14 -11.80 0.50
C LEU A 81 2.31 -12.97 -0.02
N LYS A 82 2.34 -13.27 -1.32
CA LYS A 82 1.43 -14.23 -1.98
C LYS A 82 1.17 -15.54 -1.23
N ASN A 83 2.23 -16.14 -0.65
CA ASN A 83 2.16 -17.41 0.08
C ASN A 83 2.13 -17.26 1.61
N LYS A 84 2.11 -16.01 2.11
CA LYS A 84 2.07 -15.67 3.55
C LYS A 84 0.67 -15.27 4.02
N ILE A 85 -0.21 -14.93 3.09
CA ILE A 85 -1.62 -14.65 3.34
C ILE A 85 -2.47 -15.66 2.60
N ASP A 86 -3.60 -16.03 3.21
CA ASP A 86 -4.61 -16.85 2.56
C ASP A 86 -5.42 -16.04 1.56
N ASP A 87 -6.33 -16.75 0.90
CA ASP A 87 -7.15 -16.20 -0.17
C ASP A 87 -8.17 -15.17 0.33
N ASP A 88 -8.72 -15.37 1.54
CA ASP A 88 -9.66 -14.43 2.17
C ASP A 88 -8.97 -13.09 2.48
N LEU A 89 -7.73 -13.13 2.98
CA LEU A 89 -6.94 -11.92 3.24
C LEU A 89 -6.52 -11.19 1.96
N LYS A 90 -6.20 -11.92 0.88
CA LYS A 90 -5.94 -11.30 -0.43
C LYS A 90 -7.15 -10.51 -0.89
N ASP A 91 -8.33 -11.11 -0.80
CA ASP A 91 -9.58 -10.49 -1.24
C ASP A 91 -9.90 -9.25 -0.41
N ALA A 92 -9.79 -9.34 0.92
CA ALA A 92 -10.00 -8.21 1.83
C ALA A 92 -9.02 -7.06 1.57
N TYR A 93 -7.75 -7.36 1.24
CA TYR A 93 -6.76 -6.32 0.94
C TYR A 93 -6.97 -5.67 -0.43
N LEU A 94 -7.33 -6.45 -1.44
CA LEU A 94 -7.70 -5.90 -2.75
C LEU A 94 -8.96 -5.02 -2.65
N GLU A 95 -9.92 -5.37 -1.81
CA GLU A 95 -11.09 -4.53 -1.54
C GLU A 95 -10.67 -3.22 -0.85
N LEU A 96 -9.81 -3.28 0.17
CA LEU A 96 -9.29 -2.09 0.83
C LEU A 96 -8.54 -1.16 -0.14
N PHE A 97 -7.66 -1.70 -0.99
CA PHE A 97 -6.92 -0.88 -1.95
C PHE A 97 -7.83 -0.28 -3.01
N ARG A 98 -8.88 -1.00 -3.43
CA ARG A 98 -9.90 -0.47 -4.32
C ARG A 98 -10.60 0.73 -3.69
N GLU A 99 -11.03 0.61 -2.44
CA GLU A 99 -11.65 1.71 -1.71
C GLU A 99 -10.71 2.91 -1.61
N VAL A 100 -9.42 2.69 -1.33
CA VAL A 100 -8.41 3.76 -1.30
C VAL A 100 -8.32 4.50 -2.63
N ILE A 101 -8.27 3.80 -3.76
CA ILE A 101 -8.23 4.40 -5.10
C ILE A 101 -9.53 5.16 -5.39
N MET A 102 -10.67 4.67 -4.89
CA MET A 102 -11.98 5.30 -5.07
C MET A 102 -12.24 6.49 -4.13
N LEU A 103 -11.37 6.74 -3.15
CA LEU A 103 -11.48 7.94 -2.30
C LEU A 103 -11.28 9.21 -3.12
N ASP A 104 -10.38 9.15 -4.09
CA ASP A 104 -10.18 10.22 -5.05
C ASP A 104 -11.32 10.20 -6.08
N LYS A 105 -11.83 11.39 -6.40
CA LYS A 105 -13.01 11.52 -7.29
C LYS A 105 -12.74 11.07 -8.73
N GLU A 106 -11.48 10.82 -9.07
CA GLU A 106 -11.00 10.39 -10.37
C GLU A 106 -9.94 9.30 -10.16
N ILE A 107 -10.10 8.17 -10.84
CA ILE A 107 -9.14 7.06 -10.77
C ILE A 107 -7.99 7.37 -11.72
N HIS A 108 -6.77 7.50 -11.19
CA HIS A 108 -5.59 7.78 -12.00
C HIS A 108 -5.04 6.51 -12.68
N GLU A 109 -4.44 6.66 -13.87
CA GLU A 109 -3.93 5.54 -14.66
C GLU A 109 -2.87 4.72 -13.90
N ASN A 110 -1.99 5.40 -13.14
CA ASN A 110 -0.95 4.74 -12.36
C ASN A 110 -1.54 3.89 -11.22
N GLU A 111 -2.57 4.37 -10.54
CA GLU A 111 -3.23 3.64 -9.45
C GLU A 111 -3.87 2.37 -9.97
N LEU A 112 -4.63 2.48 -11.07
CA LEU A 112 -5.25 1.34 -11.75
C LEU A 112 -4.19 0.34 -12.22
N LEU A 113 -3.06 0.82 -12.73
CA LEU A 113 -1.95 -0.01 -13.16
C LEU A 113 -1.33 -0.79 -11.99
N LEU A 114 -1.08 -0.14 -10.85
CA LEU A 114 -0.53 -0.79 -9.67
C LEU A 114 -1.54 -1.80 -9.07
N TYR A 115 -2.82 -1.45 -9.05
CA TYR A 115 -3.88 -2.34 -8.60
C TYR A 115 -3.97 -3.62 -9.44
N LYS A 116 -3.90 -3.48 -10.78
CA LYS A 116 -3.88 -4.64 -11.69
C LYS A 116 -2.66 -5.53 -11.45
N ILE A 117 -1.49 -4.96 -11.18
CA ILE A 117 -0.30 -5.75 -10.82
C ILE A 117 -0.54 -6.56 -9.54
N LEU A 118 -1.20 -5.99 -8.52
CA LEU A 118 -1.54 -6.74 -7.32
C LEU A 118 -2.49 -7.90 -7.62
N CYS A 119 -3.55 -7.65 -8.38
CA CYS A 119 -4.51 -8.66 -8.81
C CYS A 119 -3.83 -9.80 -9.57
N ASP A 120 -2.98 -9.48 -10.55
CA ASP A 120 -2.24 -10.46 -11.34
C ASP A 120 -1.32 -11.33 -10.47
N GLU A 121 -0.54 -10.71 -9.58
CA GLU A 121 0.38 -11.45 -8.71
C GLU A 121 -0.37 -12.33 -7.70
N TRP A 122 -1.57 -11.93 -7.28
CA TRP A 122 -2.43 -12.67 -6.36
C TRP A 122 -3.46 -13.59 -7.03
N GLU A 123 -3.43 -13.69 -8.37
CA GLU A 123 -4.33 -14.53 -9.16
C GLU A 123 -5.80 -14.21 -8.87
N ARG A 124 -6.13 -12.92 -8.98
CA ARG A 124 -7.49 -12.36 -8.81
C ARG A 124 -7.87 -11.50 -10.01
N GLU A 125 -9.17 -11.40 -10.26
CA GLU A 125 -9.70 -10.49 -11.27
C GLU A 125 -9.73 -9.06 -10.71
N SER A 126 -9.38 -8.07 -11.53
CA SER A 126 -9.32 -6.68 -11.06
C SER A 126 -10.70 -6.08 -10.79
N GLY A 127 -11.74 -6.45 -11.53
CA GLY A 127 -13.12 -5.98 -11.29
C GLY A 127 -13.33 -4.45 -11.27
N ILE A 128 -12.33 -3.67 -11.70
CA ILE A 128 -12.27 -2.22 -11.91
C ILE A 128 -12.01 -1.97 -13.39
#